data_AF-A0A2A8Q2N9-F1
#
_entry.id   AF-A0A2A8Q2N9-F1
#
_cell.length_a   1.000
_cell.length_b   1.000
_cell.length_c   1.000
_cell.angle_alpha   90.00
_cell.angle_beta   90.00
_cell.angle_gamma   90.00
#
_symmetry.space_group_name_H-M   'P 1'
#
loop_
_entity.id
_entity.type
_entity.pdbx_description
1 polymer ?
#
loop_
_entity_poly.entity_id
_entity_poly.type
_entity_poly.pdbx_seq_one_letter_code
_entity_poly.pdbx_strand_id
1 'polypeptide(L)'
;MNNKLLIALTSCVLSMGLAACSTNKAASTSNDSKAEEKSQKEANKDQKAEEKAKQEEQQRQEAEAQRQAEEEKAKQEEQQRQEAEAQRQAEEKAKQEEQQRQEQEQVRKQQEAKKQRTVKETRIYDVNGNDVTEEMKRVEELNKESIEAANKEVGPEWEKYQEEQIRKHEKERKEKEEREEREGLEYAKRRAQSFEDKEREKMSCDDAKNVLEQLKNAEQNPAIKESIVKYQEKVNMCSKQ
;
A
#
# COMPACT_ATOMS: atom_id res chain seq x y z
N MET A 1 0.53 -12.91 -32.57
CA MET A 1 1.25 -13.78 -31.61
C MET A 1 2.65 -14.07 -32.16
N ASN A 2 3.49 -13.05 -32.35
CA ASN A 2 4.67 -13.18 -33.24
C ASN A 2 6.01 -12.79 -32.58
N ASN A 3 6.00 -12.33 -31.32
CA ASN A 3 7.23 -11.89 -30.63
C ASN A 3 7.92 -13.00 -29.83
N LYS A 4 7.26 -14.16 -29.66
CA LYS A 4 7.83 -15.31 -28.95
C LYS A 4 8.69 -16.22 -29.84
N LEU A 5 8.53 -16.14 -31.16
CA LEU A 5 9.30 -16.94 -32.12
C LEU A 5 10.68 -16.33 -32.42
N LEU A 6 10.81 -15.01 -32.35
CA LEU A 6 12.05 -14.28 -32.66
C LEU A 6 13.14 -14.45 -31.59
N ILE A 7 12.75 -14.69 -30.33
CA ILE A 7 13.69 -14.87 -29.21
C ILE A 7 14.29 -16.29 -29.18
N ALA A 8 13.60 -17.27 -29.77
CA ALA A 8 14.06 -18.66 -29.80
C ALA A 8 15.12 -18.95 -30.88
N LEU A 9 15.26 -18.08 -31.90
CA LEU A 9 16.19 -18.29 -33.02
C LEU A 9 17.57 -17.67 -32.80
N THR A 10 17.70 -16.69 -31.91
CA THR A 10 18.98 -16.03 -31.60
C THR A 10 19.85 -16.79 -30.59
N SER A 11 19.32 -17.80 -29.89
CA SER A 11 20.09 -18.57 -28.91
C SER A 11 20.89 -19.75 -29.47
N CYS A 12 20.68 -20.16 -30.73
CA CYS A 12 21.34 -21.34 -31.30
C CYS A 12 22.67 -21.07 -32.04
N VAL A 13 23.09 -19.80 -32.22
CA VAL A 13 24.27 -19.46 -33.04
C VAL A 13 25.56 -19.26 -32.22
N LEU A 14 25.48 -19.23 -30.89
CA LEU A 14 26.65 -18.96 -30.02
C LEU A 14 27.38 -20.21 -29.49
N SER A 15 26.96 -21.43 -29.83
CA SER A 15 27.49 -22.67 -29.22
C SER A 15 28.46 -23.48 -30.10
N MET A 16 28.81 -23.02 -31.30
CA MET A 16 29.71 -23.76 -32.21
C MET A 16 30.94 -22.94 -32.60
N GLY A 17 31.98 -23.00 -31.78
CA GLY A 17 33.32 -22.61 -32.23
C GLY A 17 34.33 -22.39 -31.12
N LEU A 18 35.01 -23.46 -30.68
CA LEU A 18 36.42 -23.45 -30.25
C LEU A 18 36.86 -24.88 -29.85
N ALA A 19 37.09 -25.72 -30.84
CA ALA A 19 37.87 -26.94 -30.68
C ALA A 19 38.67 -27.20 -31.96
N ALA A 20 39.88 -26.65 -32.03
CA ALA A 20 40.94 -27.13 -32.91
C ALA A 20 42.31 -26.55 -32.51
N CYS A 21 43.32 -27.40 -32.68
CA CYS A 21 44.78 -27.19 -32.62
C CYS A 21 45.42 -27.24 -31.22
N SER A 22 46.48 -28.00 -30.99
CA SER A 22 47.14 -29.06 -31.78
C SER A 22 48.19 -29.66 -30.85
N THR A 23 48.22 -30.98 -30.76
CA THR A 23 49.31 -31.76 -30.20
C THR A 23 50.61 -31.40 -30.90
N ASN A 24 51.67 -31.10 -30.15
CA ASN A 24 53.04 -31.23 -30.63
C ASN A 24 53.83 -32.09 -29.65
N LYS A 25 54.31 -33.21 -30.19
CA LYS A 25 55.18 -34.18 -29.55
C LYS A 25 56.62 -33.75 -29.80
N ALA A 26 57.34 -33.43 -28.73
CA ALA A 26 58.80 -33.34 -28.74
C ALA A 26 59.33 -34.13 -27.54
N ALA A 27 60.26 -35.04 -27.83
CA ALA A 27 60.99 -35.84 -26.85
C ALA A 27 62.28 -35.13 -26.43
N SER A 28 62.78 -35.50 -25.25
CA SER A 28 64.09 -35.16 -24.65
C SER A 28 64.11 -33.77 -24.00
N THR A 29 64.58 -33.53 -22.77
CA THR A 29 65.60 -34.21 -21.97
C THR A 29 65.34 -34.06 -20.46
N SER A 30 65.81 -35.08 -19.74
CA SER A 30 65.95 -35.24 -18.29
C SER A 30 66.59 -34.05 -17.54
N ASN A 31 66.10 -33.87 -16.30
CA ASN A 31 66.60 -33.07 -15.15
C ASN A 31 66.17 -31.60 -15.05
N ASP A 32 65.04 -31.31 -14.37
CA ASP A 32 64.89 -30.22 -13.37
C ASP A 32 63.48 -30.19 -12.70
N SER A 33 63.04 -31.34 -12.17
CA SER A 33 61.64 -31.57 -11.73
C SER A 33 61.27 -31.05 -10.33
N LYS A 34 61.73 -29.87 -9.89
CA LYS A 34 61.31 -29.32 -8.58
C LYS A 34 60.95 -27.83 -8.55
N ALA A 35 61.28 -27.07 -9.59
CA ALA A 35 60.97 -25.65 -9.69
C ALA A 35 59.69 -25.36 -10.50
N GLU A 36 59.39 -26.13 -11.56
CA GLU A 36 58.21 -25.89 -12.42
C GLU A 36 56.85 -26.29 -11.80
N GLU A 37 56.81 -27.30 -10.91
CA GLU A 37 55.57 -27.72 -10.24
C GLU A 37 55.00 -26.63 -9.32
N LYS A 38 55.86 -25.74 -8.82
CA LYS A 38 55.45 -24.64 -7.94
C LYS A 38 54.79 -23.49 -8.71
N SER A 39 55.26 -23.19 -9.92
CA SER A 39 54.69 -22.14 -10.77
C SER A 39 53.37 -22.55 -11.44
N GLN A 40 53.18 -23.82 -11.80
CA GLN A 40 51.87 -24.29 -12.31
C GLN A 40 50.78 -24.32 -11.23
N LYS A 41 51.15 -24.56 -9.96
CA LYS A 41 50.21 -24.61 -8.84
C LYS A 41 49.74 -23.23 -8.37
N GLU A 42 50.56 -22.18 -8.56
CA GLU A 42 50.14 -20.79 -8.34
C GLU A 42 49.22 -20.29 -9.47
N ALA A 43 49.58 -20.51 -10.74
CA ALA A 43 48.75 -20.09 -11.88
C ALA A 43 47.35 -20.75 -11.89
N ASN A 44 47.23 -22.01 -11.47
CA ASN A 44 45.93 -22.70 -11.37
C ASN A 44 45.06 -22.18 -10.21
N LYS A 45 45.70 -21.67 -9.14
CA LYS A 45 45.01 -21.09 -7.99
C LYS A 45 44.43 -19.73 -8.32
N ASP A 46 45.18 -18.94 -9.10
CA ASP A 46 44.76 -17.61 -9.56
C ASP A 46 43.61 -17.70 -10.58
N GLN A 47 43.68 -18.64 -11.54
CA GLN A 47 42.54 -18.90 -12.45
C GLN A 47 41.27 -19.31 -11.71
N LYS A 48 41.40 -20.18 -10.69
CA LYS A 48 40.25 -20.64 -9.90
C LYS A 48 39.66 -19.52 -9.02
N ALA A 49 40.49 -18.57 -8.58
CA ALA A 49 40.02 -17.39 -7.85
C ALA A 49 39.28 -16.41 -8.77
N GLU A 50 39.79 -16.19 -9.99
CA GLU A 50 39.14 -15.33 -11.00
C GLU A 50 37.80 -15.91 -11.48
N GLU A 51 37.73 -17.22 -11.71
CA GLU A 51 36.49 -17.88 -12.16
C GLU A 51 35.41 -17.86 -11.06
N LYS A 52 35.82 -18.01 -9.79
CA LYS A 52 34.91 -17.88 -8.65
C LYS A 52 34.40 -16.45 -8.48
N ALA A 53 35.26 -15.44 -8.69
CA ALA A 53 34.87 -14.04 -8.66
C ALA A 53 33.84 -13.71 -9.75
N LYS A 54 34.04 -14.20 -10.98
CA LYS A 54 33.08 -14.04 -12.08
C LYS A 54 31.73 -14.70 -11.78
N GLN A 55 31.73 -15.89 -11.16
CA GLN A 55 30.50 -16.57 -10.76
C GLN A 55 29.72 -15.82 -9.67
N GLU A 56 30.43 -15.22 -8.71
CA GLU A 56 29.83 -14.48 -7.60
C GLU A 56 29.27 -13.13 -8.06
N GLU A 57 29.94 -12.46 -9.00
CA GLU A 57 29.44 -11.25 -9.66
C GLU A 57 28.20 -11.53 -10.51
N GLN A 58 28.18 -12.66 -11.22
CA GLN A 58 27.02 -13.07 -12.01
C GLN A 58 25.80 -13.40 -11.12
N GLN A 59 26.00 -14.05 -9.96
CA GLN A 59 24.94 -14.27 -8.97
C GLN A 59 24.42 -12.97 -8.36
N ARG A 60 25.30 -11.98 -8.12
CA ARG A 60 24.88 -10.65 -7.64
C ARG A 60 24.00 -9.93 -8.66
N GLN A 61 24.35 -9.99 -9.94
CA GLN A 61 23.54 -9.37 -11.01
C GLN A 61 22.17 -10.05 -11.16
N GLU A 62 22.09 -11.38 -11.07
CA GLU A 62 20.80 -12.08 -11.09
C GLU A 62 19.93 -11.75 -9.87
N ALA A 63 20.53 -11.70 -8.67
CA ALA A 63 19.81 -11.35 -7.45
C ALA A 63 19.29 -9.90 -7.46
N GLU A 64 20.07 -8.97 -8.01
CA GLU A 64 19.66 -7.57 -8.16
C GLU A 64 18.55 -7.41 -9.19
N ALA A 65 18.65 -8.09 -10.34
CA ALA A 65 17.60 -8.10 -11.35
C ALA A 65 16.28 -8.70 -10.81
N GLN A 66 16.38 -9.75 -9.99
CA GLN A 66 15.21 -10.38 -9.37
C GLN A 66 14.56 -9.48 -8.31
N ARG A 67 15.36 -8.73 -7.53
CA ARG A 67 14.87 -7.70 -6.60
C ARG A 67 14.13 -6.57 -7.32
N GLN A 68 14.69 -6.07 -8.43
CA GLN A 68 14.05 -5.00 -9.20
C GLN A 68 12.71 -5.46 -9.80
N ALA A 69 12.64 -6.68 -10.32
CA ALA A 69 11.41 -7.25 -10.85
C ALA A 69 10.33 -7.44 -9.77
N GLU A 70 10.72 -7.85 -8.55
CA GLU A 70 9.78 -8.00 -7.44
C GLU A 70 9.29 -6.64 -6.92
N GLU A 71 10.15 -5.63 -6.87
CA GLU A 71 9.78 -4.26 -6.47
C GLU A 71 8.83 -3.62 -7.49
N GLU A 72 9.06 -3.80 -8.78
CA GLU A 72 8.18 -3.25 -9.83
C GLU A 72 6.80 -3.93 -9.80
N LYS A 73 6.77 -5.24 -9.56
CA LYS A 73 5.51 -5.99 -9.40
C LYS A 73 4.75 -5.57 -8.15
N ALA A 74 5.45 -5.32 -7.03
CA ALA A 74 4.83 -4.81 -5.81
C ALA A 74 4.22 -3.41 -6.01
N LYS A 75 4.92 -2.51 -6.73
CA LYS A 75 4.39 -1.18 -7.08
C LYS A 75 3.12 -1.28 -7.93
N GLN A 76 3.08 -2.18 -8.92
CA GLN A 76 1.85 -2.39 -9.73
C GLN A 76 0.68 -2.94 -8.90
N GLU A 77 0.95 -3.88 -7.99
CA GLU A 77 -0.09 -4.49 -7.16
C GLU A 77 -0.66 -3.50 -6.12
N GLU A 78 0.20 -2.63 -5.57
CA GLU A 78 -0.23 -1.54 -4.69
C GLU A 78 -1.05 -0.48 -5.44
N GLN A 79 -0.63 -0.13 -6.65
CA GLN A 79 -1.37 0.81 -7.50
C GLN A 79 -2.75 0.27 -7.88
N GLN A 80 -2.87 -1.03 -8.21
CA GLN A 80 -4.17 -1.67 -8.44
C GLN A 80 -5.04 -1.70 -7.19
N ARG A 81 -4.46 -1.89 -6.00
CA ARG A 81 -5.22 -1.84 -4.74
C ARG A 81 -5.81 -0.46 -4.48
N GLN A 82 -5.01 0.60 -4.65
CA GLN A 82 -5.47 1.97 -4.46
C GLN A 82 -6.59 2.32 -5.46
N GLU A 83 -6.46 1.91 -6.72
CA GLU A 83 -7.48 2.17 -7.74
C GLU A 83 -8.78 1.41 -7.46
N ALA A 84 -8.70 0.15 -7.03
CA ALA A 84 -9.86 -0.65 -6.64
C ALA A 84 -10.56 -0.09 -5.38
N GLU A 85 -9.79 0.42 -4.41
CA GLU A 85 -10.35 1.03 -3.20
C GLU A 85 -11.05 2.36 -3.49
N ALA A 86 -10.43 3.22 -4.31
CA ALA A 86 -11.05 4.46 -4.77
C ALA A 86 -12.36 4.20 -5.52
N GLN A 87 -12.40 3.14 -6.34
CA GLN A 87 -13.61 2.76 -7.08
C GLN A 87 -14.73 2.27 -6.14
N ARG A 88 -14.40 1.51 -5.08
CA ARG A 88 -15.39 1.09 -4.07
C ARG A 88 -15.94 2.28 -3.28
N GLN A 89 -15.09 3.22 -2.87
CA GLN A 89 -15.55 4.42 -2.17
C GLN A 89 -16.46 5.28 -3.04
N ALA A 90 -16.16 5.41 -4.34
CA ALA A 90 -17.01 6.12 -5.29
C ALA A 90 -18.38 5.43 -5.47
N GLU A 91 -18.40 4.09 -5.57
CA GLU A 91 -19.65 3.33 -5.69
C GLU A 91 -20.51 3.42 -4.42
N GLU A 92 -19.90 3.34 -3.24
CA GLU A 92 -20.62 3.47 -1.96
C GLU A 92 -21.23 4.85 -1.79
N LYS A 93 -20.48 5.91 -2.13
CA LYS A 93 -20.98 7.28 -2.10
C LYS A 93 -22.13 7.50 -3.09
N ALA A 94 -22.04 6.92 -4.29
CA ALA A 94 -23.12 6.98 -5.28
C ALA A 94 -24.40 6.29 -4.78
N LYS A 95 -24.27 5.13 -4.12
CA LYS A 95 -25.42 4.43 -3.50
C LYS A 95 -26.07 5.25 -2.38
N GLN A 96 -25.28 5.90 -1.53
CA GLN A 96 -25.81 6.79 -0.51
C GLN A 96 -26.58 7.98 -1.11
N GLU A 97 -26.02 8.64 -2.13
CA GLU A 97 -26.69 9.78 -2.78
C GLU A 97 -28.00 9.36 -3.46
N GLU A 98 -28.01 8.20 -4.12
CA GLU A 98 -29.22 7.68 -4.75
C GLU A 98 -30.31 7.33 -3.72
N GLN A 99 -29.92 6.71 -2.60
CA GLN A 99 -30.84 6.38 -1.52
C GLN A 99 -31.45 7.64 -0.90
N GLN A 100 -30.63 8.68 -0.70
CA GLN A 100 -31.07 9.97 -0.18
C GLN A 100 -32.03 10.69 -1.14
N ARG A 101 -31.79 10.60 -2.46
CA ARG A 101 -32.72 11.12 -3.49
C ARG A 101 -34.06 10.40 -3.46
N GLN A 102 -34.07 9.07 -3.34
CA GLN A 102 -35.31 8.30 -3.27
C GLN A 102 -36.14 8.65 -2.04
N GLU A 103 -35.49 8.86 -0.89
CA GLU A 103 -36.16 9.27 0.35
C GLU A 103 -36.75 10.69 0.22
N GLN A 104 -35.98 11.64 -0.33
CA GLN A 104 -36.50 12.98 -0.62
C GLN A 104 -37.71 12.96 -1.56
N GLU A 105 -37.66 12.13 -2.61
CA GLU A 105 -38.77 12.01 -3.55
C GLU A 105 -40.03 11.41 -2.90
N GLN A 106 -39.88 10.41 -2.03
CA GLN A 106 -41.00 9.88 -1.25
C GLN A 106 -41.62 10.94 -0.34
N VAL A 107 -40.80 11.70 0.38
CA VAL A 107 -41.29 12.79 1.25
C VAL A 107 -42.04 13.84 0.43
N ARG A 108 -41.51 14.22 -0.74
CA ARG A 108 -42.16 15.18 -1.63
C ARG A 108 -43.54 14.67 -2.11
N LYS A 109 -43.63 13.41 -2.53
CA LYS A 109 -44.90 12.78 -2.93
C LYS A 109 -45.91 12.73 -1.79
N GLN A 110 -45.47 12.44 -0.55
CA GLN A 110 -46.35 12.48 0.61
C GLN A 110 -46.86 13.89 0.92
N GLN A 111 -46.00 14.91 0.82
CA GLN A 111 -46.40 16.31 1.02
C GLN A 111 -47.40 16.77 -0.05
N GLU A 112 -47.17 16.44 -1.32
CA GLU A 112 -48.11 16.76 -2.41
C GLU A 112 -49.47 16.06 -2.22
N ALA A 113 -49.48 14.79 -1.81
CA ALA A 113 -50.72 14.06 -1.52
C ALA A 113 -51.50 14.67 -0.35
N LYS A 114 -50.81 15.13 0.71
CA LYS A 114 -51.43 15.85 1.83
C LYS A 114 -52.04 17.17 1.37
N LYS A 115 -51.32 17.97 0.57
CA LYS A 115 -51.82 19.23 -0.01
C LYS A 115 -53.04 19.02 -0.92
N GLN A 116 -53.06 17.95 -1.72
CA GLN A 116 -54.22 17.65 -2.56
C GLN A 116 -55.44 17.20 -1.76
N ARG A 117 -55.26 16.54 -0.61
CA ARG A 117 -56.38 16.20 0.29
C ARG A 117 -56.98 17.45 0.91
N THR A 118 -56.17 18.37 1.44
CA THR A 118 -56.67 19.62 2.01
C THR A 118 -57.39 20.51 0.98
N VAL A 119 -56.90 20.55 -0.27
CA VAL A 119 -57.53 21.34 -1.35
C VAL A 119 -58.84 20.73 -1.88
N LYS A 120 -59.01 19.40 -1.83
CA LYS A 120 -60.24 18.74 -2.27
C LYS A 120 -61.39 18.80 -1.26
N GLU A 121 -61.10 19.20 -0.01
CA GLU A 121 -62.07 19.26 1.09
C GLU A 121 -62.73 20.64 1.25
N THR A 122 -62.42 21.60 0.38
CA THR A 122 -62.89 22.99 0.48
C THR A 122 -64.08 23.28 -0.46
N ARG A 123 -65.24 22.71 -0.12
CA ARG A 123 -66.57 23.39 -0.19
C ARG A 123 -67.57 22.55 0.61
N ILE A 124 -67.61 22.85 1.89
CA ILE A 124 -68.59 22.28 2.82
C ILE A 124 -69.55 23.43 3.14
N TYR A 125 -70.84 23.17 3.04
CA TYR A 125 -71.90 24.04 3.55
C TYR A 125 -72.33 23.48 4.90
N ASP A 126 -72.65 24.34 5.87
CA ASP A 126 -73.25 23.88 7.12
C ASP A 126 -74.65 23.27 6.87
N VAL A 127 -75.26 22.67 7.90
CA VAL A 127 -76.63 22.08 7.81
C VAL A 127 -77.69 23.13 7.42
N ASN A 128 -77.36 24.41 7.51
CA ASN A 128 -78.22 25.55 7.18
C ASN A 128 -77.91 26.17 5.80
N GLY A 129 -76.96 25.63 5.03
CA GLY A 129 -76.62 26.09 3.69
C GLY A 129 -75.68 27.31 3.63
N ASN A 130 -75.05 27.70 4.74
CA ASN A 130 -74.08 28.80 4.77
C ASN A 130 -72.70 28.32 4.27
N ASP A 131 -72.03 29.18 3.50
CA ASP A 131 -70.68 28.93 2.98
C ASP A 131 -69.65 29.10 4.12
N VAL A 132 -69.08 27.97 4.58
CA VAL A 132 -68.18 27.93 5.75
C VAL A 132 -66.73 28.29 5.38
N THR A 133 -66.48 28.78 4.15
CA THR A 133 -65.13 29.10 3.65
C THR A 133 -64.38 30.14 4.48
N GLU A 134 -65.06 31.10 5.11
CA GLU A 134 -64.42 32.12 5.97
C GLU A 134 -63.87 31.53 7.27
N GLU A 135 -64.62 30.64 7.96
CA GLU A 135 -64.10 29.95 9.14
C GLU A 135 -62.99 28.97 8.78
N MET A 136 -63.11 28.30 7.62
CA MET A 136 -62.08 27.38 7.14
C MET A 136 -60.76 28.10 6.84
N LYS A 137 -60.80 29.30 6.24
CA LYS A 137 -59.62 30.16 6.07
C LYS A 137 -58.99 30.54 7.41
N ARG A 138 -59.79 30.90 8.43
CA ARG A 138 -59.27 31.19 9.77
C ARG A 138 -58.61 29.96 10.41
N VAL A 139 -59.19 28.78 10.23
CA VAL A 139 -58.60 27.52 10.71
C VAL A 139 -57.29 27.21 9.98
N GLU A 140 -57.20 27.43 8.67
CA GLU A 140 -55.94 27.27 7.93
C GLU A 140 -54.87 28.26 8.40
N GLU A 141 -55.24 29.51 8.67
CA GLU A 141 -54.34 30.56 9.14
C GLU A 141 -53.80 30.23 10.55
N LEU A 142 -54.67 29.81 11.48
CA LEU A 142 -54.28 29.33 12.81
C LEU A 142 -53.41 28.06 12.76
N ASN A 143 -53.69 27.15 11.83
CA ASN A 143 -52.87 25.96 11.63
C ASN A 143 -51.48 26.32 11.09
N LYS A 144 -51.39 27.30 10.19
CA LYS A 144 -50.12 27.81 9.65
C LYS A 144 -49.29 28.48 10.75
N GLU A 145 -49.91 29.32 11.58
CA GLU A 145 -49.26 29.94 12.74
C GLU A 145 -48.78 28.89 13.76
N SER A 146 -49.57 27.85 14.01
CA SER A 146 -49.19 26.75 14.91
C SER A 146 -48.00 25.95 14.38
N ILE A 147 -47.97 25.65 13.07
CA ILE A 147 -46.82 24.99 12.43
C ILE A 147 -45.57 25.88 12.47
N GLU A 148 -45.72 27.18 12.24
CA GLU A 148 -44.62 28.14 12.27
C GLU A 148 -44.05 28.31 13.68
N ALA A 149 -44.91 28.34 14.71
CA ALA A 149 -44.50 28.33 16.11
C ALA A 149 -43.76 27.04 16.49
N ALA A 150 -44.27 25.88 16.09
CA ALA A 150 -43.63 24.59 16.34
C ALA A 150 -42.25 24.48 15.65
N ASN A 151 -42.12 24.96 14.42
CA ASN A 151 -40.83 25.00 13.72
C ASN A 151 -39.84 25.96 14.40
N LYS A 152 -40.31 27.06 14.97
CA LYS A 152 -39.46 28.01 15.69
C LYS A 152 -38.93 27.45 17.01
N GLU A 153 -39.72 26.61 17.68
CA GLU A 153 -39.36 26.01 18.96
C GLU A 153 -38.50 24.75 18.78
N VAL A 154 -38.88 23.85 17.85
CA VAL A 154 -38.24 22.54 17.66
C VAL A 154 -37.13 22.57 16.59
N GLY A 155 -37.21 23.49 15.62
CA GLY A 155 -36.24 23.58 14.51
C GLY A 155 -34.78 23.77 14.97
N PRO A 156 -34.48 24.76 15.83
CA PRO A 156 -33.10 24.99 16.29
C PRO A 156 -32.52 23.84 17.12
N GLU A 157 -33.36 23.14 17.89
CA GLU A 157 -32.92 21.98 18.67
C GLU A 157 -32.62 20.79 17.75
N TRP A 158 -33.46 20.59 16.73
CA TRP A 158 -33.26 19.58 15.71
C TRP A 158 -32.01 19.84 14.86
N GLU A 159 -31.76 21.08 14.46
CA GLU A 159 -30.54 21.47 13.74
C GLU A 159 -29.29 21.20 14.57
N LYS A 160 -29.28 21.58 15.86
CA LYS A 160 -28.17 21.27 16.77
C LYS A 160 -27.93 19.77 16.91
N TYR A 161 -29.00 18.98 17.01
CA TYR A 161 -28.88 17.52 17.07
C TYR A 161 -28.26 16.96 15.78
N GLN A 162 -28.70 17.44 14.62
CA GLN A 162 -28.15 17.02 13.32
C GLN A 162 -26.67 17.40 13.19
N GLU A 163 -26.30 18.63 13.54
CA GLU A 163 -24.90 19.09 13.54
C GLU A 163 -24.03 18.25 14.48
N GLU A 164 -24.55 17.90 15.65
CA GLU A 164 -23.83 17.04 16.59
C GLU A 164 -23.61 15.62 16.05
N GLN A 165 -24.60 15.03 15.37
CA GLN A 165 -24.43 13.74 14.71
C GLN A 165 -23.40 13.82 13.57
N ILE A 166 -23.45 14.87 12.74
CA ILE A 166 -22.48 15.10 11.67
C ILE A 166 -21.07 15.21 12.26
N ARG A 167 -20.90 16.07 13.28
CA ARG A 167 -19.61 16.26 13.96
C ARG A 167 -19.07 14.97 14.56
N LYS A 168 -19.95 14.16 15.18
CA LYS A 168 -19.58 12.88 15.77
C LYS A 168 -19.08 11.91 14.69
N HIS A 169 -19.79 11.82 13.57
CA HIS A 169 -19.43 10.94 12.48
C HIS A 169 -18.13 11.37 11.78
N GLU A 170 -17.93 12.67 11.58
CA GLU A 170 -16.66 13.19 11.05
C GLU A 170 -15.48 12.94 11.97
N LYS A 171 -15.67 13.05 13.29
CA LYS A 171 -14.63 12.74 14.28
C LYS A 171 -14.26 11.25 14.23
N GLU A 172 -15.25 10.37 14.20
CA GLU A 172 -15.04 8.93 14.08
C GLU A 172 -14.30 8.57 12.80
N ARG A 173 -14.66 9.20 11.67
CA ARG A 173 -13.98 9.00 10.39
C ARG A 173 -12.52 9.45 10.45
N LYS A 174 -12.23 10.62 11.02
CA LYS A 174 -10.86 11.12 11.20
C LYS A 174 -10.03 10.23 12.12
N GLU A 175 -10.61 9.75 13.22
CA GLU A 175 -9.92 8.84 14.14
C GLU A 175 -9.63 7.48 13.48
N LYS A 176 -10.51 7.00 12.60
CA LYS A 176 -10.30 5.79 11.82
C LYS A 176 -9.19 5.95 10.78
N GLU A 177 -9.19 7.07 10.05
CA GLU A 177 -8.15 7.42 9.08
C GLU A 177 -6.77 7.54 9.76
N GLU A 178 -6.68 8.23 10.90
CA GLU A 178 -5.43 8.33 11.67
C GLU A 178 -4.95 6.95 12.18
N ARG A 179 -5.88 6.07 12.57
CA ARG A 179 -5.55 4.70 12.98
C ARG A 179 -4.99 3.91 11.81
N GLU A 180 -5.64 3.94 10.66
CA GLU A 180 -5.20 3.23 9.45
C GLU A 180 -3.84 3.75 8.98
N GLU A 181 -3.60 5.07 9.00
CA GLU A 181 -2.30 5.66 8.71
C GLU A 181 -1.23 5.18 9.70
N ARG A 182 -1.54 5.17 11.00
CA ARG A 182 -0.61 4.71 12.03
C ARG A 182 -0.27 3.22 11.87
N GLU A 183 -1.28 2.38 11.62
CA GLU A 183 -1.09 0.95 11.39
C GLU A 183 -0.29 0.70 10.10
N GLY A 184 -0.54 1.48 9.04
CA GLY A 184 0.21 1.45 7.79
C GLY A 184 1.69 1.81 7.99
N LEU A 185 1.96 2.89 8.72
CA LEU A 185 3.32 3.31 9.08
C LEU A 185 4.02 2.27 9.97
N GLU A 186 3.32 1.69 10.94
CA GLU A 186 3.87 0.63 11.79
C GLU A 186 4.22 -0.62 10.98
N TYR A 187 3.34 -1.01 10.05
CA TYR A 187 3.57 -2.13 9.14
C TYR A 187 4.80 -1.88 8.24
N ALA A 188 4.91 -0.68 7.65
CA ALA A 188 6.05 -0.30 6.83
C ALA A 188 7.36 -0.32 7.65
N LYS A 189 7.34 0.23 8.88
CA LYS A 189 8.48 0.20 9.80
C LYS A 189 8.89 -1.22 10.16
N ARG A 190 7.93 -2.09 10.49
CA ARG A 190 8.18 -3.50 10.81
C ARG A 190 8.76 -4.26 9.62
N ARG A 191 8.25 -3.98 8.42
CA ARG A 191 8.76 -4.58 7.17
C ARG A 191 10.20 -4.14 6.89
N ALA A 192 10.51 -2.86 7.00
CA ALA A 192 11.86 -2.33 6.84
C ALA A 192 12.83 -2.96 7.86
N GLN A 193 12.45 -3.00 9.15
CA GLN A 193 13.24 -3.63 10.19
C GLN A 193 13.49 -5.13 9.92
N SER A 194 12.50 -5.85 9.39
CA SER A 194 12.68 -7.26 9.03
C SER A 194 13.72 -7.47 7.93
N PHE A 195 13.81 -6.55 6.96
CA PHE A 195 14.86 -6.60 5.94
C PHE A 195 16.23 -6.35 6.54
N GLU A 196 16.38 -5.31 7.37
CA GLU A 196 17.64 -5.01 8.05
C GLU A 196 18.10 -6.17 8.94
N ASP A 197 17.19 -6.80 9.68
CA ASP A 197 17.52 -7.91 10.57
C ASP A 197 17.96 -9.15 9.77
N LYS A 198 17.34 -9.43 8.61
CA LYS A 198 17.79 -10.50 7.69
C LYS A 198 19.17 -10.22 7.09
N GLU A 199 19.46 -8.98 6.72
CA GLU A 199 20.78 -8.61 6.21
C GLU A 199 21.85 -8.72 7.30
N ARG A 200 21.54 -8.26 8.52
CA ARG A 200 22.40 -8.42 9.71
C ARG A 200 22.66 -9.88 10.06
N GLU A 201 21.65 -10.75 9.94
CA GLU A 201 21.79 -12.17 10.21
C GLU A 201 22.76 -12.85 9.22
N LYS A 202 22.70 -12.47 7.94
CA LYS A 202 23.59 -12.99 6.89
C LYS A 202 24.98 -12.36 6.90
N MET A 203 25.15 -11.22 7.57
CA MET A 203 26.40 -10.49 7.65
C MET A 203 27.50 -11.31 8.35
N SER A 204 28.72 -11.24 7.83
CA SER A 204 29.89 -11.87 8.44
C SER A 204 30.23 -11.24 9.78
N CYS A 205 30.96 -11.96 10.63
CA CYS A 205 31.34 -11.47 11.95
C CYS A 205 32.30 -10.27 11.88
N ASP A 206 33.15 -10.20 10.86
CA ASP A 206 34.10 -9.11 10.69
C ASP A 206 33.42 -7.86 10.11
N ASP A 207 32.49 -8.05 9.16
CA ASP A 207 31.65 -6.94 8.66
C ASP A 207 30.77 -6.37 9.78
N ALA A 208 30.19 -7.23 10.63
CA ALA A 208 29.37 -6.81 11.75
C ALA A 208 30.17 -6.00 12.79
N LYS A 209 31.44 -6.34 13.03
CA LYS A 209 32.35 -5.55 13.89
C LYS A 209 32.66 -4.19 13.28
N ASN A 210 32.96 -4.15 11.98
CA ASN A 210 33.25 -2.91 11.27
C ASN A 210 32.04 -1.95 11.32
N VAL A 211 30.84 -2.44 11.04
CA VAL A 211 29.60 -1.65 11.13
C VAL A 211 29.34 -1.18 12.56
N LEU A 212 29.55 -2.03 13.56
CA LEU A 212 29.40 -1.66 14.97
C LEU A 212 30.36 -0.54 15.38
N GLU A 213 31.59 -0.56 14.89
CA GLU A 213 32.59 0.49 15.15
C GLU A 213 32.20 1.81 14.48
N GLN A 214 31.73 1.77 13.23
CA GLN A 214 31.19 2.95 12.54
C GLN A 214 30.00 3.55 13.30
N LEU A 215 29.08 2.72 13.79
CA LEU A 215 27.92 3.19 14.56
C LEU A 215 28.31 3.81 15.91
N LYS A 216 29.35 3.29 16.58
CA LYS A 216 29.89 3.87 17.82
C LYS A 216 30.54 5.24 17.59
N ASN A 217 31.11 5.43 16.41
CA ASN A 217 31.76 6.69 16.01
C ASN A 217 30.79 7.71 15.39
N ALA A 218 29.57 7.29 15.01
CA ALA A 218 28.53 8.16 14.48
C ALA A 218 27.85 9.02 15.57
N GLU A 219 27.17 10.09 15.14
CA GLU A 219 26.40 10.96 16.02
C GLU A 219 25.30 10.18 16.75
N GLN A 220 25.32 10.23 18.09
CA GLN A 220 24.49 9.35 18.91
C GLN A 220 23.04 9.81 18.97
N ASN A 221 22.16 9.15 18.21
CA ASN A 221 20.71 9.31 18.31
C ASN A 221 20.03 8.00 18.77
N PRO A 222 18.75 8.02 19.18
CA PRO A 222 18.05 6.84 19.66
C PRO A 222 18.07 5.65 18.69
N ALA A 223 17.93 5.91 17.38
CA ALA A 223 17.93 4.86 16.35
C ALA A 223 19.32 4.20 16.18
N ILE A 224 20.40 4.99 16.26
CA ILE A 224 21.77 4.51 16.23
C ILE A 224 22.06 3.68 17.49
N LYS A 225 21.59 4.11 18.66
CA LYS A 225 21.74 3.33 19.90
C LYS A 225 21.04 1.97 19.82
N GLU A 226 19.83 1.90 19.30
CA GLU A 226 19.13 0.63 19.04
C GLU A 226 19.92 -0.26 18.07
N SER A 227 20.44 0.33 16.99
CA SER A 227 21.26 -0.38 16.00
C SER A 227 22.55 -0.92 16.61
N ILE A 228 23.24 -0.14 17.45
CA ILE A 228 24.46 -0.57 18.18
C ILE A 228 24.17 -1.81 19.02
N VAL A 229 23.06 -1.84 19.76
CA VAL A 229 22.68 -3.01 20.57
C VAL A 229 22.51 -4.25 19.69
N LYS A 230 21.76 -4.13 18.58
CA LYS A 230 21.54 -5.24 17.65
C LYS A 230 22.84 -5.77 17.03
N TYR A 231 23.75 -4.89 16.62
CA TYR A 231 25.05 -5.29 16.08
C TYR A 231 25.99 -5.85 17.15
N GLN A 232 25.97 -5.33 18.37
CA GLN A 232 26.72 -5.86 19.50
C GLN A 232 26.26 -7.29 19.84
N GLU A 233 24.96 -7.58 19.81
CA GLU A 233 24.43 -8.94 19.99
C GLU A 233 24.95 -9.91 18.94
N LYS A 234 24.93 -9.52 17.65
CA LYS A 234 25.47 -10.33 16.55
C LYS A 234 26.96 -10.62 16.75
N VAL A 235 27.76 -9.61 17.10
CA VAL A 235 29.20 -9.77 17.37
C VAL A 235 29.44 -10.68 18.59
N ASN A 236 28.61 -10.57 19.63
CA ASN A 236 28.69 -11.44 20.80
C ASN A 236 28.38 -12.91 20.44
N MET A 237 27.41 -13.16 19.54
CA MET A 237 27.11 -14.50 19.04
C MET A 237 28.26 -15.09 18.23
N CYS A 238 28.90 -14.27 17.40
CA CYS A 238 30.11 -14.66 16.66
C CYS A 238 31.29 -15.05 17.55
N SER A 239 31.36 -14.51 18.78
CA SER A 239 32.47 -14.77 19.71
C SER A 239 32.25 -16.03 20.56
N LYS A 240 31.06 -16.64 20.47
CA LYS A 240 30.67 -17.87 21.17
C LYS A 240 30.75 -19.12 20.29
N GLN A 241 30.98 -18.97 18.99
CA GLN A 241 31.21 -20.07 18.03
C GLN A 241 32.71 -20.34 17.90
#